data_AF-A0A117S3L3-F1
#
_entry.id   AF-A0A117S3L3-F1
#
_cell.length_a   1.000
_cell.length_b   1.000
_cell.length_c   1.000
_cell.angle_alpha   90.00
_cell.angle_beta   90.00
_cell.angle_gamma   90.00
#
_symmetry.space_group_name_H-M   'P 1'
#
loop_
_entity.id
_entity.type
_entity.pdbx_description
1 polymer ?
#
loop_
_entity_poly.entity_id
_entity_poly.type
_entity_poly.pdbx_seq_one_letter_code
_entity_poly.pdbx_strand_id
1 'polypeptide(L)'
;MTKFAVSNGYSLGALTVGETIEIAKDLGRSVSDVVIAEAMFEKELEYDEVLNAVEAAFNHNLQAIDVGMSHGKSFLMGQTAKELAENNFANKIIDDEFINKALVYTLAAQVGNHSVGLTPCAGTGDSCPYTGLFKAIKEFYGREKAVKSAAVMLKVGTIFREGKVTTGCNMEGFGAGSAATAAAFVELLGGTPEAMDKAIVLSLSPTIANPCTTRVMVAGLCAAHISGAILNGNLAAKLTMHTSLPINVPVDVMVAMAAAVHPVSAKHVVPVVNQYMRAFFKTNNEVESYIANEIKKSEQEAIHNTIKAANASVKKLAKASNSIISPFGQAVVGGSSQAVGSPTNTGRIAHYLTKGNIKKVKIELYPELFARRGINVPGILMGAVYGSHTGDGDMYHDVMGKVLSQEIEVEIIAVDEAQVQRVTIETDDVSSMVDALNRGGGRLVLRNASPSLEQARKVALELGIVVVEDERGEA
;
A
#
# COMPACT_ATOMS: atom_id res chain seq x y z
N MET A 1 -25.69 -14.31 18.51
CA MET A 1 -24.65 -13.30 18.77
C MET A 1 -24.21 -13.29 20.23
N THR A 2 -25.01 -12.83 21.20
CA THR A 2 -24.55 -12.64 22.60
C THR A 2 -23.90 -13.86 23.25
N LYS A 3 -24.53 -15.03 23.16
CA LYS A 3 -23.95 -16.27 23.70
C LYS A 3 -22.59 -16.61 23.07
N PHE A 4 -22.45 -16.38 21.77
CA PHE A 4 -21.23 -16.66 21.02
C PHE A 4 -20.12 -15.66 21.35
N ALA A 5 -20.44 -14.37 21.45
CA ALA A 5 -19.48 -13.35 21.86
C ALA A 5 -18.94 -13.63 23.26
N VAL A 6 -19.83 -13.92 24.22
CA VAL A 6 -19.44 -14.25 25.60
C VAL A 6 -18.59 -15.52 25.67
N SER A 7 -18.92 -16.57 24.92
CA SER A 7 -18.14 -17.82 24.93
C SER A 7 -16.73 -17.67 24.37
N ASN A 8 -16.51 -16.70 23.48
CA ASN A 8 -15.21 -16.41 22.88
C ASN A 8 -14.47 -15.23 23.57
N GLY A 9 -15.03 -14.69 24.65
CA GLY A 9 -14.43 -13.58 25.39
C GLY A 9 -14.48 -12.22 24.67
N TYR A 10 -15.34 -12.07 23.66
CA TYR A 10 -15.48 -10.83 22.91
C TYR A 10 -16.34 -9.81 23.68
N SER A 11 -15.99 -8.53 23.54
CA SER A 11 -16.73 -7.43 24.16
C SER A 11 -17.78 -6.86 23.20
N LEU A 12 -19.06 -7.18 23.42
CA LEU A 12 -20.15 -6.58 22.65
C LEU A 12 -20.16 -5.05 22.81
N GLY A 13 -20.35 -4.33 21.70
CA GLY A 13 -20.23 -2.87 21.63
C GLY A 13 -18.78 -2.37 21.44
N ALA A 14 -17.81 -3.28 21.41
CA ALA A 14 -16.41 -2.99 21.18
C ALA A 14 -15.72 -4.07 20.32
N LEU A 15 -16.47 -4.73 19.43
CA LEU A 15 -15.92 -5.79 18.59
C LEU A 15 -14.86 -5.23 17.63
N THR A 16 -13.80 -5.98 17.38
CA THR A 16 -12.88 -5.66 16.28
C THR A 16 -13.51 -5.98 14.92
N VAL A 17 -12.83 -5.62 13.82
CA VAL A 17 -13.29 -6.03 12.48
C VAL A 17 -13.20 -7.56 12.35
N GLY A 18 -12.08 -8.15 12.80
CA GLY A 18 -11.88 -9.60 12.79
C GLY A 18 -12.94 -10.35 13.60
N GLU A 19 -13.23 -9.91 14.83
CA GLU A 19 -14.26 -10.52 15.68
C GLU A 19 -15.65 -10.44 15.03
N THR A 20 -15.99 -9.31 14.41
CA THR A 20 -17.27 -9.16 13.70
C THR A 20 -17.38 -10.18 12.55
N ILE A 21 -16.31 -10.37 11.80
CA ILE A 21 -16.23 -11.32 10.69
C ILE A 21 -16.31 -12.77 11.18
N GLU A 22 -15.59 -13.13 12.26
CA GLU A 22 -15.63 -14.46 12.83
C GLU A 22 -17.02 -14.82 13.35
N ILE A 23 -17.71 -13.89 14.01
CA ILE A 23 -19.10 -14.07 14.44
C ILE A 23 -20.01 -14.30 13.22
N ALA A 24 -19.84 -13.52 12.14
CA ALA A 24 -20.67 -13.65 10.95
C ALA A 24 -20.50 -15.03 10.29
N LYS A 25 -19.25 -15.48 10.20
CA LYS A 25 -18.87 -16.79 9.69
C LYS A 25 -19.51 -17.92 10.52
N ASP A 26 -19.33 -17.91 11.82
CA ASP A 26 -19.80 -18.99 12.70
C ASP A 26 -21.33 -19.05 12.81
N LEU A 27 -22.00 -17.91 12.66
CA LEU A 27 -23.47 -17.85 12.65
C LEU A 27 -24.09 -18.07 11.27
N GLY A 28 -23.28 -18.17 10.19
CA GLY A 28 -23.78 -18.25 8.82
C GLY A 28 -24.61 -17.02 8.42
N ARG A 29 -24.19 -15.83 8.84
CA ARG A 29 -24.85 -14.53 8.59
C ARG A 29 -23.94 -13.61 7.80
N SER A 30 -24.50 -12.52 7.27
CA SER A 30 -23.67 -11.49 6.65
C SER A 30 -22.98 -10.66 7.73
N VAL A 31 -21.89 -9.99 7.37
CA VAL A 31 -21.14 -9.17 8.34
C VAL A 31 -21.98 -7.96 8.76
N SER A 32 -22.77 -7.38 7.86
CA SER A 32 -23.68 -6.29 8.22
C SER A 32 -24.72 -6.69 9.28
N ASP A 33 -25.24 -7.93 9.25
CA ASP A 33 -26.17 -8.42 10.29
C ASP A 33 -25.53 -8.38 11.69
N VAL A 34 -24.24 -8.72 11.80
CA VAL A 34 -23.50 -8.68 13.07
C VAL A 34 -23.24 -7.25 13.51
N VAL A 35 -22.82 -6.37 12.60
CA VAL A 35 -22.59 -4.94 12.89
C VAL A 35 -23.88 -4.26 13.37
N ILE A 36 -25.00 -4.53 12.69
CA ILE A 36 -26.30 -3.96 13.06
C ILE A 36 -26.73 -4.50 14.43
N ALA A 37 -26.59 -5.82 14.66
CA ALA A 37 -26.94 -6.40 15.94
C ALA A 37 -26.07 -5.88 17.10
N GLU A 38 -24.78 -5.62 16.86
CA GLU A 38 -23.90 -4.96 17.82
C GLU A 38 -24.43 -3.56 18.16
N ALA A 39 -24.79 -2.75 17.16
CA ALA A 39 -25.34 -1.42 17.37
C ALA A 39 -26.70 -1.44 18.10
N MET A 40 -27.57 -2.39 17.78
CA MET A 40 -28.83 -2.62 18.50
C MET A 40 -28.57 -2.92 19.99
N PHE A 41 -27.59 -3.76 20.28
CA PHE A 41 -27.20 -4.10 21.65
C PHE A 41 -26.59 -2.90 22.39
N GLU A 42 -25.68 -2.16 21.75
CA GLU A 42 -24.96 -1.04 22.38
C GLU A 42 -25.87 0.16 22.64
N LYS A 43 -26.82 0.44 21.75
CA LYS A 43 -27.69 1.62 21.81
C LYS A 43 -29.10 1.33 22.29
N GLU A 44 -29.42 0.07 22.58
CA GLU A 44 -30.77 -0.38 22.95
C GLU A 44 -31.83 0.05 21.92
N LEU A 45 -31.49 -0.07 20.64
CA LEU A 45 -32.34 0.32 19.52
C LEU A 45 -32.89 -0.89 18.77
N GLU A 46 -34.09 -0.72 18.20
CA GLU A 46 -34.67 -1.70 17.29
C GLU A 46 -33.96 -1.66 15.92
N TYR A 47 -34.11 -2.73 15.15
CA TYR A 47 -33.44 -2.90 13.85
C TYR A 47 -33.67 -1.71 12.90
N ASP A 48 -34.93 -1.29 12.72
CA ASP A 48 -35.26 -0.17 11.83
C ASP A 48 -34.73 1.17 12.35
N GLU A 49 -34.63 1.35 13.66
CA GLU A 49 -34.06 2.56 14.28
C GLU A 49 -32.56 2.65 13.99
N VAL A 50 -31.84 1.53 14.06
CA VAL A 50 -30.43 1.46 13.68
C VAL A 50 -30.25 1.76 12.18
N LEU A 51 -31.08 1.16 11.30
CA LEU A 51 -31.00 1.45 9.86
C LEU A 51 -31.24 2.94 9.56
N ASN A 52 -32.21 3.55 10.21
CA ASN A 52 -32.51 4.97 10.08
C ASN A 52 -31.35 5.84 10.59
N ALA A 53 -30.73 5.47 11.72
CA ALA A 53 -29.58 6.18 12.27
C ALA A 53 -28.35 6.10 11.37
N VAL A 54 -28.08 4.92 10.79
CA VAL A 54 -26.99 4.72 9.81
C VAL A 54 -27.18 5.60 8.58
N GLU A 55 -28.39 5.65 8.02
CA GLU A 55 -28.68 6.53 6.89
C GLU A 55 -28.56 8.01 7.26
N ALA A 56 -29.10 8.40 8.41
CA ALA A 56 -29.07 9.78 8.88
C ALA A 56 -27.64 10.32 9.09
N ALA A 57 -26.67 9.45 9.41
CA ALA A 57 -25.26 9.80 9.52
C ALA A 57 -24.67 10.40 8.23
N PHE A 58 -25.29 10.14 7.07
CA PHE A 58 -24.85 10.67 5.77
C PHE A 58 -25.52 11.98 5.37
N ASN A 59 -26.53 12.48 6.09
CA ASN A 59 -27.36 13.61 5.67
C ASN A 59 -26.54 14.87 5.30
N HIS A 60 -25.58 15.26 6.15
CA HIS A 60 -24.71 16.40 5.88
C HIS A 60 -23.90 16.21 4.60
N ASN A 61 -23.27 15.04 4.43
CA ASN A 61 -22.42 14.78 3.29
C ASN A 61 -23.21 14.57 1.99
N LEU A 62 -24.46 14.09 2.07
CA LEU A 62 -25.37 14.06 0.91
C LEU A 62 -25.71 15.48 0.44
N GLN A 63 -25.99 16.40 1.37
CA GLN A 63 -26.15 17.82 1.05
C GLN A 63 -24.86 18.40 0.44
N ALA A 64 -23.70 18.04 0.97
CA ALA A 64 -22.41 18.46 0.41
C ALA A 64 -22.25 17.97 -1.05
N ILE A 65 -22.66 16.74 -1.38
CA ILE A 65 -22.65 16.26 -2.77
C ILE A 65 -23.46 17.18 -3.68
N ASP A 66 -24.67 17.54 -3.27
CA ASP A 66 -25.55 18.37 -4.10
C ASP A 66 -24.97 19.77 -4.32
N VAL A 67 -24.34 20.35 -3.30
CA VAL A 67 -23.59 21.60 -3.44
C VAL A 67 -22.39 21.42 -4.37
N GLY A 68 -21.59 20.36 -4.18
CA GLY A 68 -20.39 20.11 -4.97
C GLY A 68 -20.64 19.89 -6.46
N MET A 69 -21.80 19.32 -6.82
CA MET A 69 -22.19 19.12 -8.22
C MET A 69 -22.84 20.34 -8.88
N SER A 70 -23.30 21.33 -8.10
CA SER A 70 -24.10 22.45 -8.62
C SER A 70 -23.33 23.76 -8.68
N HIS A 71 -22.99 24.33 -7.52
CA HIS A 71 -22.39 25.66 -7.39
C HIS A 71 -21.20 25.71 -6.44
N GLY A 72 -20.85 24.59 -5.80
CA GLY A 72 -19.71 24.47 -4.91
C GLY A 72 -18.39 24.76 -5.62
N LYS A 73 -17.42 25.30 -4.87
CA LYS A 73 -16.08 25.54 -5.38
C LYS A 73 -15.05 25.28 -4.30
N SER A 74 -14.20 24.30 -4.57
CA SER A 74 -13.11 23.93 -3.69
C SER A 74 -11.87 24.78 -3.98
N PHE A 75 -11.21 25.28 -2.95
CA PHE A 75 -9.91 25.94 -3.13
C PHE A 75 -8.85 24.98 -3.69
N LEU A 76 -8.99 23.67 -3.47
CA LEU A 76 -8.06 22.64 -3.96
C LEU A 76 -8.50 21.93 -5.24
N MET A 77 -9.81 21.72 -5.40
CA MET A 77 -10.36 20.89 -6.48
C MET A 77 -11.22 21.71 -7.46
N GLY A 78 -11.26 23.04 -7.32
CA GLY A 78 -12.05 23.90 -8.20
C GLY A 78 -13.51 23.44 -8.27
N GLN A 79 -13.99 23.26 -9.50
CA GLN A 79 -15.36 22.82 -9.82
C GLN A 79 -15.37 21.41 -10.45
N THR A 80 -14.33 20.60 -10.24
CA THR A 80 -14.15 19.30 -10.91
C THR A 80 -15.38 18.39 -10.81
N ALA A 81 -16.05 18.34 -9.67
CA ALA A 81 -17.24 17.50 -9.51
C ALA A 81 -18.42 17.96 -10.38
N LYS A 82 -18.61 19.27 -10.55
CA LYS A 82 -19.62 19.84 -11.45
C LYS A 82 -19.30 19.50 -12.90
N GLU A 83 -18.06 19.73 -13.34
CA GLU A 83 -17.61 19.43 -14.71
C GLU A 83 -17.84 17.96 -15.08
N LEU A 84 -17.70 17.05 -14.10
CA LEU A 84 -17.96 15.62 -14.27
C LEU A 84 -19.45 15.25 -14.22
N ALA A 85 -20.28 15.99 -13.49
CA ALA A 85 -21.71 15.76 -13.40
C ALA A 85 -22.51 16.38 -14.57
N GLU A 86 -21.93 17.35 -15.27
CA GLU A 86 -22.55 18.03 -16.41
C GLU A 86 -23.02 17.07 -17.51
N ASN A 87 -24.11 17.47 -18.20
CA ASN A 87 -24.74 16.69 -19.27
C ASN A 87 -25.04 15.24 -18.89
N ASN A 88 -25.52 15.03 -17.66
CA ASN A 88 -25.83 13.71 -17.11
C ASN A 88 -24.61 12.77 -17.09
N PHE A 89 -23.52 13.22 -16.47
CA PHE A 89 -22.28 12.46 -16.35
C PHE A 89 -21.64 12.08 -17.69
N ALA A 90 -21.74 12.96 -18.70
CA ALA A 90 -21.17 12.71 -20.03
C ALA A 90 -19.63 12.63 -19.98
N ASN A 91 -19.00 13.40 -19.09
CA ASN A 91 -17.56 13.36 -18.85
C ASN A 91 -17.22 12.22 -17.87
N LYS A 92 -16.95 11.04 -18.41
CA LYS A 92 -16.68 9.83 -17.62
C LYS A 92 -15.22 9.72 -17.20
N ILE A 93 -15.00 9.33 -15.94
CA ILE A 93 -13.70 8.87 -15.44
C ILE A 93 -13.49 7.39 -15.82
N ILE A 94 -14.57 6.60 -15.81
CA ILE A 94 -14.57 5.17 -16.11
C ILE A 94 -15.90 4.78 -16.79
N ASP A 95 -15.87 3.74 -17.63
CA ASP A 95 -17.04 3.32 -18.42
C ASP A 95 -18.12 2.55 -17.63
N ASP A 96 -17.83 2.13 -16.41
CA ASP A 96 -18.82 1.55 -15.48
C ASP A 96 -19.65 2.66 -14.84
N GLU A 97 -20.95 2.74 -15.14
CA GLU A 97 -21.81 3.84 -14.69
C GLU A 97 -21.92 3.95 -13.16
N PHE A 98 -22.08 2.81 -12.48
CA PHE A 98 -22.20 2.76 -11.03
C PHE A 98 -20.93 3.24 -10.35
N ILE A 99 -19.78 2.72 -10.80
CA ILE A 99 -18.47 3.14 -10.27
C ILE A 99 -18.21 4.60 -10.62
N ASN A 100 -18.45 5.03 -11.87
CA ASN A 100 -18.27 6.41 -12.29
C ASN A 100 -19.04 7.38 -11.40
N LYS A 101 -20.33 7.12 -11.14
CA LYS A 101 -21.13 7.93 -10.22
C LYS A 101 -20.58 7.91 -8.79
N ALA A 102 -20.14 6.77 -8.27
CA ALA A 102 -19.51 6.71 -6.95
C ALA A 102 -18.24 7.60 -6.87
N LEU A 103 -17.42 7.64 -7.92
CA LEU A 103 -16.25 8.52 -8.00
C LEU A 103 -16.66 10.00 -8.06
N VAL A 104 -17.60 10.37 -8.92
CA VAL A 104 -18.06 11.76 -9.07
C VAL A 104 -18.72 12.25 -7.78
N TYR A 105 -19.58 11.43 -7.15
CA TYR A 105 -20.19 11.76 -5.86
C TYR A 105 -19.14 11.89 -4.74
N THR A 106 -18.08 11.08 -4.74
CA THR A 106 -16.98 11.23 -3.77
C THR A 106 -16.26 12.58 -3.93
N LEU A 107 -15.96 12.99 -5.16
CA LEU A 107 -15.37 14.30 -5.45
C LEU A 107 -16.33 15.44 -5.11
N ALA A 108 -17.63 15.26 -5.39
CA ALA A 108 -18.66 16.24 -5.06
C ALA A 108 -18.77 16.46 -3.55
N ALA A 109 -18.76 15.39 -2.75
CA ALA A 109 -18.78 15.49 -1.30
C ALA A 109 -17.61 16.36 -0.80
N GLN A 110 -16.38 16.14 -1.30
CA GLN A 110 -15.22 16.97 -0.94
C GLN A 110 -15.42 18.44 -1.32
N VAL A 111 -15.85 18.71 -2.57
CA VAL A 111 -16.03 20.08 -3.06
C VAL A 111 -17.12 20.81 -2.26
N GLY A 112 -18.22 20.13 -1.97
CA GLY A 112 -19.30 20.67 -1.15
C GLY A 112 -18.88 20.92 0.29
N ASN A 113 -18.15 19.99 0.90
CA ASN A 113 -17.64 20.11 2.27
C ASN A 113 -16.74 21.34 2.46
N HIS A 114 -15.94 21.70 1.45
CA HIS A 114 -15.19 22.96 1.45
C HIS A 114 -16.06 24.23 1.38
N SER A 115 -17.33 24.09 1.00
CA SER A 115 -18.28 25.19 0.84
C SER A 115 -19.27 25.30 2.00
N VAL A 116 -19.76 24.18 2.55
CA VAL A 116 -20.81 24.15 3.59
C VAL A 116 -20.31 23.76 4.98
N GLY A 117 -19.00 23.53 5.13
CA GLY A 117 -18.42 23.02 6.36
C GLY A 117 -18.33 21.49 6.37
N LEU A 118 -17.49 21.00 7.27
CA LEU A 118 -17.08 19.60 7.32
C LEU A 118 -17.88 18.83 8.37
N THR A 119 -18.44 17.68 7.97
CA THR A 119 -18.79 16.61 8.89
C THR A 119 -17.93 15.40 8.52
N PRO A 120 -16.76 15.21 9.16
CA PRO A 120 -15.85 14.15 8.80
C PRO A 120 -16.53 12.79 8.92
N CYS A 121 -16.44 12.01 7.86
CA CYS A 121 -16.86 10.62 7.91
C CYS A 121 -15.90 9.81 8.79
N ALA A 122 -16.36 8.65 9.28
CA ALA A 122 -15.60 7.85 10.23
C ALA A 122 -14.20 7.47 9.66
N GLY A 123 -13.14 8.09 10.17
CA GLY A 123 -11.76 7.86 9.73
C GLY A 123 -11.33 8.71 8.52
N THR A 124 -12.23 9.10 7.62
CA THR A 124 -11.90 9.91 6.43
C THR A 124 -12.22 11.39 6.71
N GLY A 125 -11.20 12.25 6.82
CA GLY A 125 -11.31 13.67 7.21
C GLY A 125 -12.28 14.52 6.36
N ASP A 126 -11.78 15.45 5.55
CA ASP A 126 -12.64 16.35 4.75
C ASP A 126 -13.37 15.62 3.61
N SER A 127 -12.74 14.55 3.13
CA SER A 127 -13.22 13.69 2.04
C SER A 127 -13.98 12.52 2.60
N CYS A 128 -15.11 12.22 1.96
CA CYS A 128 -15.89 11.07 2.33
C CYS A 128 -16.15 10.16 1.12
N PRO A 129 -15.21 9.24 0.80
CA PRO A 129 -15.48 8.13 -0.13
C PRO A 129 -16.76 7.37 0.23
N TYR A 130 -17.09 7.33 1.51
CA TYR A 130 -18.25 6.59 2.00
C TYR A 130 -19.56 7.16 1.49
N THR A 131 -19.71 8.49 1.49
CA THR A 131 -20.95 9.14 1.05
C THR A 131 -21.11 8.99 -0.45
N GLY A 132 -20.02 9.12 -1.21
CA GLY A 132 -20.05 8.92 -2.66
C GLY A 132 -20.52 7.52 -3.04
N LEU A 133 -19.95 6.50 -2.39
CA LEU A 133 -20.36 5.11 -2.58
C LEU A 133 -21.79 4.86 -2.08
N PHE A 134 -22.15 5.35 -0.89
CA PHE A 134 -23.49 5.19 -0.33
C PHE A 134 -24.58 5.76 -1.25
N LYS A 135 -24.39 6.98 -1.77
CA LYS A 135 -25.33 7.60 -2.72
C LYS A 135 -25.47 6.76 -3.99
N ALA A 136 -24.35 6.32 -4.57
CA ALA A 136 -24.38 5.45 -5.74
C ALA A 136 -25.08 4.11 -5.46
N ILE A 137 -24.80 3.45 -4.33
CA ILE A 137 -25.48 2.19 -3.99
C ILE A 137 -26.99 2.42 -3.84
N LYS A 138 -27.39 3.51 -3.17
CA LYS A 138 -28.81 3.84 -2.96
C LYS A 138 -29.54 4.04 -4.30
N GLU A 139 -28.92 4.67 -5.28
CA GLU A 139 -29.48 4.88 -6.63
C GLU A 139 -29.61 3.57 -7.42
N PHE A 140 -28.61 2.69 -7.38
CA PHE A 140 -28.56 1.52 -8.27
C PHE A 140 -29.14 0.23 -7.65
N TYR A 141 -29.07 0.11 -6.33
CA TYR A 141 -29.38 -1.12 -5.60
C TYR A 141 -30.46 -0.93 -4.52
N GLY A 142 -30.92 0.30 -4.32
CA GLY A 142 -31.97 0.62 -3.35
C GLY A 142 -31.45 0.80 -1.92
N ARG A 143 -32.36 1.29 -1.07
CA ARG A 143 -32.07 1.73 0.30
C ARG A 143 -31.49 0.62 1.19
N GLU A 144 -32.10 -0.56 1.20
CA GLU A 144 -31.70 -1.64 2.11
C GLU A 144 -30.23 -2.03 1.89
N LYS A 145 -29.84 -2.28 0.63
CA LYS A 145 -28.46 -2.60 0.27
C LYS A 145 -27.51 -1.45 0.61
N ALA A 146 -27.93 -0.20 0.40
CA ALA A 146 -27.12 0.96 0.74
C ALA A 146 -26.84 1.04 2.25
N VAL A 147 -27.85 0.86 3.09
CA VAL A 147 -27.70 0.96 4.55
C VAL A 147 -26.89 -0.21 5.12
N LYS A 148 -27.12 -1.45 4.66
CA LYS A 148 -26.31 -2.61 5.07
C LYS A 148 -24.83 -2.47 4.67
N SER A 149 -24.57 -2.03 3.44
CA SER A 149 -23.20 -1.73 2.98
C SER A 149 -22.58 -0.58 3.78
N ALA A 150 -23.38 0.43 4.14
CA ALA A 150 -22.93 1.53 4.98
C ALA A 150 -22.61 1.10 6.42
N ALA A 151 -23.34 0.14 7.00
CA ALA A 151 -23.07 -0.36 8.34
C ALA A 151 -21.65 -0.95 8.45
N VAL A 152 -21.27 -1.85 7.54
CA VAL A 152 -19.91 -2.42 7.53
C VAL A 152 -18.85 -1.36 7.20
N MET A 153 -19.15 -0.42 6.31
CA MET A 153 -18.27 0.69 5.98
C MET A 153 -18.00 1.59 7.20
N LEU A 154 -19.03 1.90 7.98
CA LEU A 154 -18.92 2.69 9.21
C LEU A 154 -18.19 1.92 10.31
N LYS A 155 -18.43 0.61 10.47
CA LYS A 155 -17.69 -0.23 11.44
C LYS A 155 -16.18 -0.16 11.21
N VAL A 156 -15.74 -0.32 9.96
CA VAL A 156 -14.33 -0.19 9.61
C VAL A 156 -13.86 1.25 9.84
N GLY A 157 -14.63 2.23 9.35
CA GLY A 157 -14.26 3.65 9.44
C GLY A 157 -14.10 4.17 10.88
N THR A 158 -14.94 3.75 11.82
CA THR A 158 -14.85 4.21 13.22
C THR A 158 -13.60 3.68 13.91
N ILE A 159 -13.15 2.47 13.59
CA ILE A 159 -11.86 1.95 14.10
C ILE A 159 -10.69 2.77 13.54
N PHE A 160 -10.73 3.10 12.24
CA PHE A 160 -9.71 3.97 11.63
C PHE A 160 -9.69 5.38 12.21
N ARG A 161 -10.85 5.93 12.58
CA ARG A 161 -10.97 7.23 13.27
C ARG A 161 -10.15 7.25 14.55
N GLU A 162 -10.25 6.21 15.37
CA GLU A 162 -9.52 6.12 16.64
C GLU A 162 -8.03 5.86 16.44
N GLY A 163 -7.64 5.06 15.43
CA GLY A 163 -6.23 4.82 15.10
C GLY A 163 -5.51 6.02 14.47
N LYS A 164 -6.25 7.02 13.98
CA LYS A 164 -5.71 8.23 13.36
C LYS A 164 -5.24 9.22 14.43
N VAL A 165 -3.97 9.07 14.83
CA VAL A 165 -3.32 9.94 15.84
C VAL A 165 -2.45 11.06 15.26
N THR A 166 -2.23 11.08 13.94
CA THR A 166 -1.43 12.10 13.24
C THR A 166 -2.04 12.44 11.88
N THR A 167 -1.23 12.79 10.88
CA THR A 167 -1.70 13.02 9.51
C THR A 167 -1.04 12.07 8.55
N GLY A 168 -1.84 11.52 7.66
CA GLY A 168 -1.43 10.44 6.78
C GLY A 168 -2.67 9.94 6.07
N CYS A 169 -2.63 9.85 4.74
CA CYS A 169 -3.78 9.36 3.99
C CYS A 169 -4.02 7.86 4.23
N ASN A 170 -3.01 7.15 4.76
CA ASN A 170 -3.10 5.76 5.20
C ASN A 170 -4.15 5.50 6.30
N MET A 171 -4.47 6.50 7.13
CA MET A 171 -5.56 6.40 8.13
C MET A 171 -6.72 7.36 7.80
N GLU A 172 -6.78 7.89 6.57
CA GLU A 172 -7.81 8.84 6.13
C GLU A 172 -8.42 8.42 4.78
N GLY A 173 -8.60 9.38 3.86
CA GLY A 173 -9.36 9.22 2.63
C GLY A 173 -8.88 8.11 1.70
N PHE A 174 -7.61 7.68 1.75
CA PHE A 174 -7.12 6.58 0.93
C PHE A 174 -7.13 5.25 1.67
N GLY A 175 -6.48 5.14 2.83
CA GLY A 175 -6.37 3.87 3.56
C GLY A 175 -7.69 3.46 4.24
N ALA A 176 -8.25 4.31 5.10
CA ALA A 176 -9.56 4.06 5.70
C ALA A 176 -10.64 3.97 4.61
N GLY A 177 -10.57 4.86 3.62
CA GLY A 177 -11.38 4.83 2.39
C GLY A 177 -11.39 3.46 1.72
N SER A 178 -10.20 2.92 1.41
CA SER A 178 -10.04 1.65 0.68
C SER A 178 -10.57 0.47 1.50
N ALA A 179 -10.23 0.41 2.79
CA ALA A 179 -10.68 -0.65 3.69
C ALA A 179 -12.21 -0.69 3.81
N ALA A 180 -12.80 0.46 4.11
CA ALA A 180 -14.24 0.55 4.34
C ALA A 180 -15.05 0.31 3.06
N THR A 181 -14.56 0.79 1.91
CA THR A 181 -15.22 0.57 0.62
C THR A 181 -15.05 -0.87 0.13
N ALA A 182 -13.89 -1.52 0.40
CA ALA A 182 -13.72 -2.95 0.16
C ALA A 182 -14.78 -3.77 0.92
N ALA A 183 -14.96 -3.48 2.21
CA ALA A 183 -15.99 -4.13 3.03
C ALA A 183 -17.40 -3.90 2.46
N ALA A 184 -17.72 -2.65 2.09
CA ALA A 184 -19.00 -2.30 1.49
C ALA A 184 -19.26 -3.03 0.16
N PHE A 185 -18.27 -3.16 -0.71
CA PHE A 185 -18.42 -3.89 -1.98
C PHE A 185 -18.62 -5.39 -1.76
N VAL A 186 -17.90 -6.01 -0.82
CA VAL A 186 -18.12 -7.43 -0.50
C VAL A 186 -19.54 -7.65 0.02
N GLU A 187 -20.02 -6.82 0.94
CA GLU A 187 -21.39 -6.90 1.46
C GLU A 187 -22.44 -6.67 0.34
N LEU A 188 -22.27 -5.62 -0.46
CA LEU A 188 -23.17 -5.27 -1.56
C LEU A 188 -23.36 -6.42 -2.57
N LEU A 189 -22.26 -7.10 -2.89
CA LEU A 189 -22.19 -8.17 -3.87
C LEU A 189 -22.46 -9.55 -3.27
N GLY A 190 -22.76 -9.65 -1.98
CA GLY A 190 -23.09 -10.89 -1.30
C GLY A 190 -21.91 -11.86 -1.13
N GLY A 191 -20.70 -11.33 -0.96
CA GLY A 191 -19.51 -12.14 -0.68
C GLY A 191 -19.51 -12.72 0.74
N THR A 192 -18.66 -13.72 0.98
CA THR A 192 -18.56 -14.37 2.29
C THR A 192 -17.82 -13.51 3.32
N PRO A 193 -17.98 -13.75 4.63
CA PRO A 193 -17.18 -13.10 5.67
C PRO A 193 -15.66 -13.22 5.42
N GLU A 194 -15.18 -14.37 4.95
CA GLU A 194 -13.76 -14.57 4.60
C GLU A 194 -13.32 -13.74 3.41
N ALA A 195 -14.19 -13.51 2.42
CA ALA A 195 -13.89 -12.59 1.33
C ALA A 195 -13.74 -11.16 1.86
N MET A 196 -14.56 -10.76 2.85
CA MET A 196 -14.46 -9.43 3.46
C MET A 196 -13.14 -9.23 4.21
N ASP A 197 -12.74 -10.21 5.04
CA ASP A 197 -11.45 -10.22 5.75
C ASP A 197 -10.29 -9.98 4.78
N LYS A 198 -10.23 -10.81 3.72
CA LYS A 198 -9.19 -10.72 2.69
C LYS A 198 -9.26 -9.42 1.89
N ALA A 199 -10.46 -8.93 1.57
CA ALA A 199 -10.64 -7.72 0.77
C ALA A 199 -10.12 -6.48 1.51
N ILE A 200 -10.42 -6.37 2.81
CA ILE A 200 -9.93 -5.27 3.64
C ILE A 200 -8.39 -5.32 3.69
N VAL A 201 -7.82 -6.48 3.97
CA VAL A 201 -6.36 -6.68 4.02
C VAL A 201 -5.69 -6.29 2.70
N LEU A 202 -6.21 -6.80 1.58
CA LEU A 202 -5.68 -6.54 0.24
C LEU A 202 -5.77 -5.04 -0.12
N SER A 203 -6.88 -4.40 0.22
CA SER A 203 -7.09 -2.97 -0.05
C SER A 203 -6.17 -2.06 0.77
N LEU A 204 -5.74 -2.49 1.97
CA LEU A 204 -4.85 -1.69 2.81
C LEU A 204 -3.39 -1.75 2.34
N SER A 205 -2.97 -2.84 1.71
CA SER A 205 -1.60 -3.08 1.25
C SER A 205 -0.95 -1.88 0.53
N PRO A 206 -1.56 -1.28 -0.51
CA PRO A 206 -0.97 -0.14 -1.23
C PRO A 206 -1.07 1.20 -0.47
N THR A 207 -1.72 1.23 0.69
CA THR A 207 -2.02 2.48 1.42
C THR A 207 -1.12 2.69 2.63
N ILE A 208 -0.31 1.70 3.01
CA ILE A 208 0.55 1.74 4.20
C ILE A 208 1.61 2.84 4.07
N ALA A 209 1.79 3.59 5.16
CA ALA A 209 2.65 4.77 5.23
C ALA A 209 2.32 5.88 4.22
N ASN A 210 1.24 5.78 3.44
CA ASN A 210 0.89 6.77 2.44
C ASN A 210 0.66 8.13 3.13
N PRO A 211 1.54 9.12 2.89
CA PRO A 211 1.41 10.41 3.54
C PRO A 211 0.14 11.08 3.03
N CYS A 212 -0.48 11.90 3.88
CA CYS A 212 -1.43 12.88 3.36
C CYS A 212 -0.55 13.81 2.53
N THR A 213 -0.67 13.78 1.19
CA THR A 213 0.15 14.58 0.28
C THR A 213 0.02 16.03 0.69
N THR A 214 1.00 16.41 1.50
CA THR A 214 1.22 17.62 2.26
C THR A 214 0.00 18.42 2.73
N ARG A 215 -0.97 17.74 3.36
CA ARG A 215 -2.02 18.33 4.20
C ARG A 215 -2.80 19.48 3.54
N VAL A 216 -3.56 19.13 2.50
CA VAL A 216 -4.76 19.87 2.04
C VAL A 216 -4.45 21.23 1.39
N MET A 217 -3.26 21.43 0.81
CA MET A 217 -2.93 22.71 0.15
C MET A 217 -2.40 22.61 -1.28
N VAL A 218 -1.83 21.48 -1.70
CA VAL A 218 -1.50 21.32 -3.13
C VAL A 218 -2.79 20.96 -3.87
N ALA A 219 -3.14 21.79 -4.87
CA ALA A 219 -4.37 21.63 -5.62
C ALA A 219 -4.45 20.26 -6.31
N GLY A 220 -5.64 19.64 -6.26
CA GLY A 220 -5.98 18.42 -6.99
C GLY A 220 -5.45 17.10 -6.43
N LEU A 221 -4.37 17.07 -5.66
CA LEU A 221 -3.70 15.79 -5.31
C LEU A 221 -4.57 14.83 -4.48
N CYS A 222 -5.46 15.37 -3.63
CA CYS A 222 -6.38 14.54 -2.85
C CYS A 222 -7.41 13.80 -3.73
N ALA A 223 -7.69 14.26 -4.95
CA ALA A 223 -8.75 13.69 -5.80
C ALA A 223 -8.44 12.22 -6.15
N ALA A 224 -7.19 11.93 -6.51
CA ALA A 224 -6.76 10.58 -6.84
C ALA A 224 -6.78 9.64 -5.63
N HIS A 225 -6.48 10.14 -4.43
CA HIS A 225 -6.54 9.33 -3.20
C HIS A 225 -7.97 8.89 -2.88
N ILE A 226 -8.92 9.82 -2.90
CA ILE A 226 -10.28 9.56 -2.42
C ILE A 226 -11.12 8.81 -3.46
N SER A 227 -10.92 9.11 -4.75
CA SER A 227 -11.49 8.33 -5.85
C SER A 227 -10.79 6.97 -5.98
N GLY A 228 -9.46 6.95 -5.80
CA GLY A 228 -8.67 5.73 -5.79
C GLY A 228 -9.07 4.77 -4.69
N ALA A 229 -9.58 5.26 -3.55
CA ALA A 229 -10.12 4.41 -2.49
C ALA A 229 -11.29 3.54 -2.99
N ILE A 230 -12.24 4.12 -3.74
CA ILE A 230 -13.36 3.38 -4.35
C ILE A 230 -12.84 2.32 -5.32
N LEU A 231 -11.91 2.68 -6.19
CA LEU A 231 -11.35 1.77 -7.20
C LEU A 231 -10.58 0.62 -6.55
N ASN A 232 -9.74 0.93 -5.56
CA ASN A 232 -8.94 -0.03 -4.83
C ASN A 232 -9.83 -0.97 -3.99
N GLY A 233 -10.85 -0.45 -3.32
CA GLY A 233 -11.83 -1.26 -2.60
C GLY A 233 -12.61 -2.20 -3.52
N ASN A 234 -13.09 -1.70 -4.66
CA ASN A 234 -13.78 -2.49 -5.68
C ASN A 234 -12.88 -3.61 -6.25
N LEU A 235 -11.63 -3.29 -6.56
CA LEU A 235 -10.64 -4.26 -7.03
C LEU A 235 -10.39 -5.35 -5.99
N ALA A 236 -10.14 -4.98 -4.73
CA ALA A 236 -9.86 -5.92 -3.67
C ALA A 236 -11.05 -6.86 -3.38
N ALA A 237 -12.27 -6.32 -3.36
CA ALA A 237 -13.49 -7.12 -3.23
C ALA A 237 -13.62 -8.14 -4.37
N LYS A 238 -13.49 -7.69 -5.63
CA LYS A 238 -13.63 -8.59 -6.79
C LYS A 238 -12.53 -9.65 -6.86
N LEU A 239 -11.28 -9.32 -6.55
CA LEU A 239 -10.19 -10.29 -6.52
C LEU A 239 -10.44 -11.40 -5.50
N THR A 240 -10.89 -11.04 -4.30
CA THR A 240 -11.10 -12.01 -3.21
C THR A 240 -12.38 -12.84 -3.38
N MET A 241 -13.40 -12.29 -4.05
CA MET A 241 -14.63 -13.01 -4.36
C MET A 241 -14.52 -13.95 -5.57
N HIS A 242 -13.64 -13.65 -6.53
CA HIS A 242 -13.58 -14.38 -7.81
C HIS A 242 -12.32 -15.22 -7.99
N THR A 243 -11.39 -15.22 -7.04
CA THR A 243 -10.13 -15.96 -7.16
C THR A 243 -9.76 -16.67 -5.86
N SER A 244 -8.82 -17.60 -5.95
CA SER A 244 -8.23 -18.31 -4.81
C SER A 244 -6.99 -17.59 -4.24
N LEU A 245 -6.86 -16.27 -4.44
CA LEU A 245 -5.70 -15.49 -4.01
C LEU A 245 -5.37 -15.78 -2.53
N PRO A 246 -4.16 -16.29 -2.21
CA PRO A 246 -3.85 -16.80 -0.88
C PRO A 246 -3.44 -15.66 0.06
N ILE A 247 -4.43 -14.94 0.59
CA ILE A 247 -4.25 -13.93 1.63
C ILE A 247 -4.46 -14.63 2.98
N ASN A 248 -3.40 -14.67 3.80
CA ASN A 248 -3.35 -15.35 5.10
C ASN A 248 -3.06 -14.39 6.28
N VAL A 249 -3.02 -13.09 6.02
CA VAL A 249 -2.86 -12.07 7.06
C VAL A 249 -4.26 -11.73 7.59
N PRO A 250 -4.53 -11.87 8.90
CA PRO A 250 -5.82 -11.48 9.48
C PRO A 250 -6.06 -9.97 9.38
N VAL A 251 -7.31 -9.54 9.21
CA VAL A 251 -7.66 -8.11 9.09
C VAL A 251 -7.16 -7.27 10.26
N ASP A 252 -7.29 -7.74 11.50
CA ASP A 252 -6.89 -6.96 12.68
C ASP A 252 -5.38 -6.75 12.74
N VAL A 253 -4.57 -7.70 12.22
CA VAL A 253 -3.12 -7.51 12.08
C VAL A 253 -2.82 -6.38 11.10
N MET A 254 -3.53 -6.34 9.98
CA MET A 254 -3.34 -5.30 8.97
C MET A 254 -3.78 -3.92 9.46
N VAL A 255 -4.92 -3.83 10.17
CA VAL A 255 -5.43 -2.60 10.76
C VAL A 255 -4.48 -2.09 11.87
N ALA A 256 -4.03 -2.97 12.77
CA ALA A 256 -3.07 -2.61 13.82
C ALA A 256 -1.75 -2.11 13.23
N MET A 257 -1.24 -2.78 12.19
CA MET A 257 -0.04 -2.33 11.47
C MET A 257 -0.24 -0.95 10.84
N ALA A 258 -1.37 -0.70 10.17
CA ALA A 258 -1.66 0.59 9.56
C ALA A 258 -1.68 1.73 10.60
N ALA A 259 -2.29 1.49 11.77
CA ALA A 259 -2.30 2.44 12.88
C ALA A 259 -0.89 2.66 13.47
N ALA A 260 -0.10 1.61 13.67
CA ALA A 260 1.26 1.70 14.21
C ALA A 260 2.22 2.46 13.26
N VAL A 261 2.08 2.27 11.95
CA VAL A 261 2.88 2.96 10.94
C VAL A 261 2.52 4.44 10.80
N HIS A 262 1.29 4.82 11.16
CA HIS A 262 0.79 6.18 10.99
C HIS A 262 1.67 7.28 11.65
N PRO A 263 2.01 7.22 12.96
CA PRO A 263 2.91 8.19 13.57
C PRO A 263 4.35 8.12 13.03
N VAL A 264 4.80 6.94 12.57
CA VAL A 264 6.12 6.77 11.93
C VAL A 264 6.17 7.52 10.60
N SER A 265 5.13 7.39 9.76
CA SER A 265 5.01 8.13 8.50
C SER A 265 4.99 9.64 8.74
N ALA A 266 4.25 10.12 9.74
CA ALA A 266 4.23 11.54 10.10
C ALA A 266 5.61 12.07 10.53
N LYS A 267 6.43 11.24 11.19
CA LYS A 267 7.77 11.62 11.64
C LYS A 267 8.83 11.53 10.54
N HIS A 268 8.74 10.55 9.64
CA HIS A 268 9.84 10.21 8.72
C HIS A 268 9.52 10.42 7.25
N VAL A 269 8.27 10.21 6.82
CA VAL A 269 7.88 10.30 5.41
C VAL A 269 7.35 11.70 5.09
N VAL A 270 6.43 12.22 5.92
CA VAL A 270 5.79 13.52 5.69
C VAL A 270 6.80 14.67 5.56
N PRO A 271 7.87 14.78 6.38
CA PRO A 271 8.86 15.84 6.21
C PRO A 271 9.57 15.82 4.85
N VAL A 272 9.90 14.62 4.35
CA VAL A 272 10.52 14.45 3.03
C VAL A 272 9.56 14.88 1.93
N VAL A 273 8.29 14.48 2.00
CA VAL A 273 7.30 14.93 1.01
C VAL A 273 7.09 16.46 1.07
N ASN A 274 7.03 17.03 2.27
CA ASN A 274 6.94 18.48 2.48
C ASN A 274 8.12 19.24 1.88
N GLN A 275 9.33 18.69 1.91
CA GLN A 275 10.50 19.32 1.28
C GLN A 275 10.28 19.59 -0.22
N TYR A 276 9.58 18.70 -0.92
CA TYR A 276 9.31 18.85 -2.35
C TYR A 276 8.05 19.65 -2.66
N MET A 277 7.04 19.56 -1.80
CA MET A 277 5.69 20.05 -2.13
C MET A 277 5.30 21.36 -1.44
N ARG A 278 5.94 21.73 -0.31
CA ARG A 278 5.58 22.93 0.47
C ARG A 278 5.60 24.22 -0.34
N ALA A 279 6.56 24.32 -1.25
CA ALA A 279 6.69 25.39 -2.23
C ALA A 279 5.43 25.62 -3.09
N PHE A 280 4.56 24.62 -3.25
CA PHE A 280 3.40 24.64 -4.13
C PHE A 280 2.07 24.67 -3.39
N PHE A 281 2.08 24.94 -2.09
CA PHE A 281 0.85 25.06 -1.32
C PHE A 281 0.06 26.28 -1.80
N LYS A 282 -1.24 26.10 -1.99
CA LYS A 282 -2.12 27.23 -2.29
C LYS A 282 -2.11 28.23 -1.15
N THR A 283 -2.01 29.49 -1.54
CA THR A 283 -2.20 30.64 -0.65
C THR A 283 -3.55 31.30 -0.95
N ASN A 284 -4.03 32.11 -0.01
CA ASN A 284 -5.21 32.95 -0.18
C ASN A 284 -4.72 34.40 -0.37
N ASN A 285 -5.14 35.07 -1.44
CA ASN A 285 -4.63 36.40 -1.78
C ASN A 285 -4.89 37.46 -0.71
N GLU A 286 -6.04 37.38 -0.05
CA GLU A 286 -6.40 38.27 1.06
C GLU A 286 -5.48 38.03 2.26
N VAL A 287 -5.19 36.76 2.60
CA VAL A 287 -4.22 36.39 3.65
C VAL A 287 -2.81 36.85 3.27
N GLU A 288 -2.41 36.67 2.01
CA GLU A 288 -1.11 37.13 1.50
C GLU A 288 -0.91 38.62 1.72
N SER A 289 -1.96 39.44 1.69
CA SER A 289 -1.83 40.89 1.94
C SER A 289 -1.28 41.24 3.33
N TYR A 290 -1.43 40.33 4.31
CA TYR A 290 -0.92 40.48 5.68
C TYR A 290 0.50 39.94 5.88
N ILE A 291 1.06 39.25 4.88
CA ILE A 291 2.41 38.67 4.95
C ILE A 291 3.45 39.68 4.47
N ALA A 292 4.52 39.85 5.26
CA ALA A 292 5.63 40.76 4.95
C ALA A 292 6.32 40.40 3.62
N ASN A 293 6.76 41.42 2.87
CA ASN A 293 7.36 41.23 1.54
C ASN A 293 8.65 40.40 1.58
N GLU A 294 9.40 40.50 2.68
CA GLU A 294 10.63 39.75 2.91
C GLU A 294 10.34 38.24 3.00
N ILE A 295 9.24 37.85 3.65
CA ILE A 295 8.80 36.45 3.76
C ILE A 295 8.40 35.93 2.38
N LYS A 296 7.57 36.69 1.64
CA LYS A 296 7.15 36.31 0.28
C LYS A 296 8.33 36.11 -0.66
N LYS A 297 9.32 37.00 -0.60
CA LYS A 297 10.54 36.88 -1.39
C LYS A 297 11.34 35.63 -1.01
N SER A 298 11.48 35.36 0.29
CA SER A 298 12.14 34.15 0.78
C SER A 298 11.43 32.87 0.32
N GLU A 299 10.09 32.85 0.33
CA GLU A 299 9.30 31.72 -0.18
C GLU A 299 9.47 31.54 -1.69
N GLN A 300 9.48 32.62 -2.48
CA GLN A 300 9.77 32.56 -3.91
C GLN A 300 11.17 32.00 -4.22
N GLU A 301 12.19 32.41 -3.46
CA GLU A 301 13.54 31.86 -3.57
C GLU A 301 13.57 30.37 -3.18
N ALA A 302 12.83 29.97 -2.14
CA ALA A 302 12.70 28.57 -1.75
C ALA A 302 12.02 27.71 -2.83
N ILE A 303 10.99 28.22 -3.52
CA ILE A 303 10.37 27.56 -4.68
C ILE A 303 11.42 27.32 -5.77
N HIS A 304 12.15 28.36 -6.16
CA HIS A 304 13.17 28.25 -7.21
C HIS A 304 14.26 27.22 -6.86
N ASN A 305 14.76 27.25 -5.62
CA ASN A 305 15.76 26.31 -5.14
C ASN A 305 15.24 24.87 -5.11
N THR A 306 13.99 24.66 -4.68
CA THR A 306 13.33 23.35 -4.66
C THR A 306 13.21 22.77 -6.07
N ILE A 307 12.74 23.57 -7.04
CA ILE A 307 12.65 23.17 -8.45
C ILE A 307 14.03 22.81 -9.01
N LYS A 308 15.05 23.62 -8.72
CA LYS A 308 16.42 23.37 -9.18
C LYS A 308 16.98 22.04 -8.64
N ALA A 309 16.82 21.79 -7.34
CA ALA A 309 17.26 20.56 -6.68
C ALA A 309 16.49 19.33 -7.18
N ALA A 310 15.17 19.43 -7.35
CA ALA A 310 14.34 18.38 -7.91
C ALA A 310 14.76 18.04 -9.34
N ASN A 311 14.97 19.05 -10.20
CA ASN A 311 15.43 18.87 -11.58
C ASN A 311 16.82 18.21 -11.65
N ALA A 312 17.75 18.58 -10.78
CA ALA A 312 19.05 17.93 -10.69
C ALA A 312 18.91 16.44 -10.33
N SER A 313 18.04 16.12 -9.38
CA SER A 313 17.77 14.75 -8.93
C SER A 313 17.12 13.90 -10.04
N VAL A 314 16.07 14.42 -10.68
CA VAL A 314 15.39 13.74 -11.81
C VAL A 314 16.33 13.57 -13.00
N LYS A 315 17.22 14.53 -13.29
CA LYS A 315 18.25 14.36 -14.34
C LYS A 315 19.22 13.21 -14.04
N LYS A 316 19.58 12.97 -12.77
CA LYS A 316 20.39 11.80 -12.40
C LYS A 316 19.63 10.50 -12.68
N LEU A 317 18.34 10.43 -12.30
CA LEU A 317 17.48 9.27 -12.59
C LEU A 317 17.35 9.01 -14.09
N ALA A 318 17.11 10.06 -14.89
CA ALA A 318 16.99 9.96 -16.34
C ALA A 318 18.29 9.54 -17.03
N LYS A 319 19.46 9.90 -16.48
CA LYS A 319 20.76 9.41 -16.99
C LYS A 319 20.99 7.92 -16.66
N ALA A 320 20.46 7.45 -15.54
CA ALA A 320 20.59 6.07 -15.10
C ALA A 320 19.49 5.14 -15.66
N SER A 321 18.46 5.68 -16.33
CA SER A 321 17.37 4.88 -16.88
C SER A 321 17.77 4.17 -18.17
N ASN A 322 17.28 2.94 -18.32
CA ASN A 322 17.45 2.17 -19.55
C ASN A 322 16.75 2.82 -20.75
N SER A 323 17.23 2.51 -21.95
CA SER A 323 16.60 2.90 -23.21
C SER A 323 15.21 2.29 -23.35
N ILE A 324 14.27 3.01 -23.95
CA ILE A 324 12.90 2.54 -24.19
C ILE A 324 12.81 1.32 -25.13
N ILE A 325 13.85 1.06 -25.94
CA ILE A 325 13.92 -0.15 -26.79
C ILE A 325 14.54 -1.36 -26.07
N SER A 326 15.05 -1.16 -24.85
CA SER A 326 15.51 -2.22 -23.96
C SER A 326 15.24 -1.85 -22.49
N PRO A 327 13.96 -1.61 -22.11
CA PRO A 327 13.64 -0.96 -20.84
C PRO A 327 13.69 -1.95 -19.66
N PHE A 328 13.48 -3.23 -19.92
CA PHE A 328 13.35 -4.27 -18.90
C PHE A 328 14.72 -4.84 -18.50
N GLY A 329 14.88 -5.13 -17.21
CA GLY A 329 16.03 -5.89 -16.71
C GLY A 329 15.94 -7.38 -17.07
N GLN A 330 16.96 -8.15 -16.69
CA GLN A 330 16.92 -9.61 -16.84
C GLN A 330 15.74 -10.21 -16.09
N ALA A 331 15.15 -11.27 -16.65
CA ALA A 331 14.08 -12.02 -16.00
C ALA A 331 14.55 -12.55 -14.64
N VAL A 332 13.67 -12.51 -13.65
CA VAL A 332 13.92 -13.05 -12.30
C VAL A 332 12.77 -13.97 -11.92
N VAL A 333 13.07 -15.23 -11.66
CA VAL A 333 12.12 -16.24 -11.17
C VAL A 333 11.96 -16.08 -9.65
N GLY A 334 10.80 -16.43 -9.10
CA GLY A 334 10.51 -16.29 -7.66
C GLY A 334 9.89 -14.94 -7.26
N GLY A 335 9.49 -14.10 -8.23
CA GLY A 335 8.52 -13.03 -8.03
C GLY A 335 9.02 -11.74 -7.36
N SER A 336 10.30 -11.63 -7.02
CA SER A 336 10.87 -10.38 -6.49
C SER A 336 12.31 -10.15 -6.94
N SER A 337 12.54 -9.09 -7.70
CA SER A 337 13.88 -8.72 -8.15
C SER A 337 14.80 -8.27 -7.00
N GLN A 338 14.22 -7.71 -5.93
CA GLN A 338 14.96 -7.37 -4.70
C GLN A 338 15.20 -8.60 -3.84
N ALA A 339 14.15 -9.40 -3.58
CA ALA A 339 14.30 -10.54 -2.68
C ALA A 339 15.05 -11.69 -3.32
N VAL A 340 14.94 -11.91 -4.63
CA VAL A 340 15.54 -13.06 -5.33
C VAL A 340 16.70 -12.63 -6.22
N GLY A 341 16.48 -11.66 -7.11
CA GLY A 341 17.45 -11.32 -8.15
C GLY A 341 18.82 -10.90 -7.60
N SER A 342 18.85 -9.97 -6.64
CA SER A 342 20.10 -9.47 -6.06
C SER A 342 20.84 -10.57 -5.27
N PRO A 343 20.20 -11.32 -4.36
CA PRO A 343 20.86 -12.45 -3.68
C PRO A 343 21.33 -13.57 -4.62
N THR A 344 20.56 -13.92 -5.65
CA THR A 344 20.99 -14.87 -6.68
C THR A 344 22.26 -14.39 -7.36
N ASN A 345 22.34 -13.11 -7.75
CA ASN A 345 23.53 -12.54 -8.37
C ASN A 345 24.74 -12.54 -7.42
N THR A 346 24.55 -12.31 -6.12
CA THR A 346 25.62 -12.51 -5.11
C THR A 346 26.12 -13.96 -5.13
N GLY A 347 25.20 -14.94 -5.14
CA GLY A 347 25.57 -16.36 -5.26
C GLY A 347 26.28 -16.70 -6.56
N ARG A 348 25.82 -16.17 -7.70
CA ARG A 348 26.46 -16.36 -9.02
C ARG A 348 27.88 -15.81 -9.05
N ILE A 349 28.12 -14.62 -8.50
CA ILE A 349 29.47 -14.07 -8.44
C ILE A 349 30.36 -14.99 -7.61
N ALA A 350 29.88 -15.48 -6.45
CA ALA A 350 30.62 -16.44 -5.64
C ALA A 350 30.92 -17.74 -6.44
N HIS A 351 29.94 -18.26 -7.18
CA HIS A 351 30.12 -19.46 -8.02
C HIS A 351 31.29 -19.30 -9.01
N TYR A 352 31.32 -18.21 -9.77
CA TYR A 352 32.36 -17.97 -10.77
C TYR A 352 33.73 -17.60 -10.17
N LEU A 353 33.79 -17.30 -8.86
CA LEU A 353 35.04 -17.17 -8.11
C LEU A 353 35.56 -18.50 -7.55
N THR A 354 34.71 -19.53 -7.55
CA THR A 354 34.96 -20.83 -6.91
C THR A 354 35.65 -21.80 -7.87
N LYS A 355 36.45 -22.73 -7.32
CA LYS A 355 36.94 -23.92 -8.04
C LYS A 355 36.81 -25.17 -7.18
N GLY A 356 36.66 -26.31 -7.82
CA GLY A 356 36.50 -27.60 -7.16
C GLY A 356 35.05 -27.99 -6.90
N ASN A 357 34.84 -29.09 -6.18
CA ASN A 357 33.53 -29.61 -5.84
C ASN A 357 32.96 -28.84 -4.64
N ILE A 358 31.72 -28.38 -4.78
CA ILE A 358 31.03 -27.63 -3.72
C ILE A 358 30.57 -28.60 -2.62
N LYS A 359 30.99 -28.31 -1.39
CA LYS A 359 30.64 -29.10 -0.20
C LYS A 359 29.61 -28.40 0.66
N LYS A 360 29.75 -27.07 0.81
CA LYS A 360 28.90 -26.27 1.67
C LYS A 360 28.61 -24.91 1.05
N VAL A 361 27.37 -24.45 1.21
CA VAL A 361 26.97 -23.07 0.92
C VAL A 361 26.43 -22.44 2.20
N LYS A 362 27.09 -21.38 2.65
CA LYS A 362 26.65 -20.56 3.78
C LYS A 362 26.03 -19.26 3.28
N ILE A 363 24.81 -18.99 3.73
CA ILE A 363 23.96 -17.88 3.32
C ILE A 363 23.68 -17.00 4.53
N GLU A 364 24.15 -15.77 4.50
CA GLU A 364 23.96 -14.78 5.58
C GLU A 364 23.08 -13.65 5.05
N LEU A 365 21.91 -13.44 5.66
CA LEU A 365 20.90 -12.49 5.18
C LEU A 365 20.47 -11.53 6.29
N TYR A 366 20.34 -10.24 5.96
CA TYR A 366 19.71 -9.28 6.86
C TYR A 366 18.24 -9.64 7.16
N PRO A 367 17.63 -9.10 8.24
CA PRO A 367 16.38 -9.63 8.78
C PRO A 367 15.21 -9.69 7.78
N GLU A 368 15.11 -8.71 6.86
CA GLU A 368 14.04 -8.68 5.85
C GLU A 368 14.22 -9.79 4.78
N LEU A 369 15.44 -10.04 4.31
CA LEU A 369 15.68 -11.15 3.38
C LEU A 369 15.55 -12.49 4.10
N PHE A 370 16.02 -12.60 5.34
CA PHE A 370 15.86 -13.82 6.12
C PHE A 370 14.37 -14.17 6.35
N ALA A 371 13.52 -13.17 6.58
CA ALA A 371 12.07 -13.36 6.68
C ALA A 371 11.45 -13.87 5.35
N ARG A 372 12.06 -13.53 4.20
CA ARG A 372 11.64 -13.96 2.85
C ARG A 372 12.40 -15.17 2.31
N ARG A 373 13.07 -15.95 3.18
CA ARG A 373 13.92 -17.09 2.80
C ARG A 373 13.24 -18.13 1.90
N GLY A 374 11.91 -18.29 2.01
CA GLY A 374 11.15 -19.23 1.18
C GLY A 374 11.20 -18.94 -0.32
N ILE A 375 11.43 -17.69 -0.73
CA ILE A 375 11.56 -17.32 -2.15
C ILE A 375 12.99 -17.06 -2.59
N ASN A 376 13.87 -16.65 -1.67
CA ASN A 376 15.22 -16.23 -2.05
C ASN A 376 16.28 -17.33 -1.94
N VAL A 377 16.15 -18.26 -1.00
CA VAL A 377 17.14 -19.35 -0.83
C VAL A 377 17.22 -20.24 -2.07
N PRO A 378 16.12 -20.66 -2.72
CA PRO A 378 16.21 -21.38 -3.98
C PRO A 378 16.99 -20.60 -5.05
N GLY A 379 16.72 -19.29 -5.15
CA GLY A 379 17.43 -18.37 -6.04
C GLY A 379 18.93 -18.25 -5.71
N ILE A 380 19.30 -18.18 -4.44
CA ILE A 380 20.70 -18.10 -4.02
C ILE A 380 21.42 -19.40 -4.37
N LEU A 381 20.81 -20.54 -4.06
CA LEU A 381 21.40 -21.86 -4.30
C LEU A 381 21.55 -22.16 -5.80
N MET A 382 20.60 -21.78 -6.65
CA MET A 382 20.76 -21.99 -8.09
C MET A 382 21.93 -21.18 -8.64
N GLY A 383 22.12 -19.96 -8.12
CA GLY A 383 23.23 -19.10 -8.50
C GLY A 383 24.57 -19.59 -7.95
N ALA A 384 24.62 -19.95 -6.66
CA ALA A 384 25.83 -20.36 -5.97
C ALA A 384 26.32 -21.75 -6.38
N VAL A 385 25.42 -22.72 -6.55
CA VAL A 385 25.78 -24.10 -6.85
C VAL A 385 25.97 -24.33 -8.35
N TYR A 386 25.11 -23.74 -9.18
CA TYR A 386 25.06 -24.04 -10.62
C TYR A 386 25.45 -22.87 -11.53
N GLY A 387 25.69 -21.67 -10.97
CA GLY A 387 25.95 -20.47 -11.77
C GLY A 387 24.73 -19.96 -12.55
N SER A 388 23.55 -20.58 -12.38
CA SER A 388 22.34 -20.32 -13.16
C SER A 388 21.91 -18.86 -13.05
N HIS A 389 21.43 -18.31 -14.17
CA HIS A 389 20.94 -16.92 -14.22
C HIS A 389 19.59 -16.77 -13.54
N THR A 390 19.25 -15.54 -13.13
CA THR A 390 18.01 -15.26 -12.39
C THR A 390 16.73 -15.65 -13.11
N GLY A 391 16.76 -15.76 -14.45
CA GLY A 391 15.62 -16.14 -15.28
C GLY A 391 15.44 -17.64 -15.50
N ASP A 392 16.27 -18.50 -14.89
CA ASP A 392 16.26 -19.95 -15.13
C ASP A 392 15.20 -20.60 -14.23
N GLY A 393 13.98 -20.70 -14.77
CA GLY A 393 12.81 -21.16 -14.04
C GLY A 393 12.85 -22.63 -13.68
N ASP A 394 13.41 -23.44 -14.58
CA ASP A 394 13.52 -24.88 -14.37
C ASP A 394 14.50 -25.16 -13.22
N MET A 395 15.66 -24.50 -13.23
CA MET A 395 16.60 -24.64 -12.11
C MET A 395 16.00 -24.09 -10.80
N TYR A 396 15.30 -22.96 -10.82
CA TYR A 396 14.69 -22.41 -9.61
C TYR A 396 13.70 -23.39 -8.95
N HIS A 397 12.92 -24.14 -9.74
CA HIS A 397 12.00 -25.16 -9.21
C HIS A 397 12.72 -26.42 -8.72
N ASP A 398 13.77 -26.85 -9.41
CA ASP A 398 14.45 -28.12 -9.13
C ASP A 398 15.58 -28.02 -8.10
N VAL A 399 16.14 -26.82 -7.90
CA VAL A 399 17.39 -26.61 -7.15
C VAL A 399 17.36 -27.22 -5.75
N MET A 400 16.24 -27.08 -5.03
CA MET A 400 16.14 -27.61 -3.67
C MET A 400 16.28 -29.14 -3.64
N GLY A 401 15.64 -29.84 -4.59
CA GLY A 401 15.78 -31.28 -4.73
C GLY A 401 17.18 -31.70 -5.16
N LYS A 402 17.80 -30.96 -6.09
CA LYS A 402 19.16 -31.25 -6.58
C LYS A 402 20.21 -31.07 -5.48
N VAL A 403 20.17 -29.96 -4.74
CA VAL A 403 21.09 -29.67 -3.63
C VAL A 403 21.00 -30.76 -2.55
N LEU A 404 19.78 -31.19 -2.19
CA LEU A 404 19.57 -32.30 -1.26
C LEU A 404 20.16 -33.61 -1.78
N SER A 405 19.95 -33.93 -3.07
CA SER A 405 20.46 -35.18 -3.67
C SER A 405 21.98 -35.25 -3.79
N GLN A 406 22.65 -34.09 -3.83
CA GLN A 406 24.11 -33.96 -3.90
C GLN A 406 24.76 -33.87 -2.52
N GLU A 407 23.96 -33.95 -1.45
CA GLU A 407 24.42 -33.87 -0.06
C GLU A 407 25.25 -32.60 0.24
N ILE A 408 24.95 -31.50 -0.46
CA ILE A 408 25.58 -30.20 -0.22
C ILE A 408 25.03 -29.62 1.09
N GLU A 409 25.92 -29.32 2.04
CA GLU A 409 25.54 -28.69 3.30
C GLU A 409 25.08 -27.24 3.04
N VAL A 410 23.91 -26.86 3.58
CA VAL A 410 23.40 -25.49 3.48
C VAL A 410 23.18 -24.91 4.87
N GLU A 411 23.87 -23.81 5.16
CA GLU A 411 23.74 -23.06 6.41
C GLU A 411 23.11 -21.70 6.13
N ILE A 412 22.02 -21.35 6.81
CA ILE A 412 21.29 -20.09 6.60
C ILE A 412 21.24 -19.32 7.92
N ILE A 413 21.81 -18.11 7.92
CA ILE A 413 22.00 -17.30 9.12
C ILE A 413 21.35 -15.93 8.94
N ALA A 414 20.66 -15.45 9.97
CA ALA A 414 20.22 -14.06 10.07
C ALA A 414 21.35 -13.20 10.62
N VAL A 415 21.67 -12.10 9.94
CA VAL A 415 22.67 -11.11 10.40
C VAL A 415 21.98 -9.78 10.73
N ASP A 416 22.40 -9.12 11.80
CA ASP A 416 21.84 -7.83 12.22
C ASP A 416 22.57 -6.65 11.55
N GLU A 417 22.59 -6.65 10.22
CA GLU A 417 23.22 -5.59 9.42
C GLU A 417 22.34 -5.25 8.22
N ALA A 418 21.94 -3.98 8.10
CA ALA A 418 20.92 -3.57 7.14
C ALA A 418 21.35 -3.84 5.68
N GLN A 419 20.46 -4.46 4.91
CA GLN A 419 20.63 -4.72 3.47
C GLN A 419 21.76 -5.68 3.09
N VAL A 420 22.43 -6.30 4.05
CA VAL A 420 23.52 -7.25 3.79
C VAL A 420 23.01 -8.57 3.25
N GLN A 421 23.69 -9.06 2.23
CA GLN A 421 23.59 -10.42 1.74
C GLN A 421 25.00 -10.95 1.50
N ARG A 422 25.37 -12.05 2.16
CA ARG A 422 26.67 -12.69 2.01
C ARG A 422 26.48 -14.16 1.66
N VAL A 423 27.19 -14.60 0.64
CA VAL A 423 27.18 -16.00 0.19
C VAL A 423 28.62 -16.49 0.21
N THR A 424 28.86 -17.56 0.95
CA THR A 424 30.16 -18.25 1.05
C THR A 424 30.00 -19.66 0.49
N ILE A 425 30.91 -20.06 -0.40
CA ILE A 425 30.94 -21.39 -1.00
C ILE A 425 32.24 -22.06 -0.58
N GLU A 426 32.13 -23.18 0.12
CA GLU A 426 33.26 -24.00 0.53
C GLU A 426 33.44 -25.19 -0.42
N THR A 427 34.68 -25.41 -0.84
CA THR A 427 35.06 -26.46 -1.80
C THR A 427 36.30 -27.22 -1.36
N ASP A 428 36.68 -28.23 -2.13
CA ASP A 428 37.93 -28.96 -2.00
C ASP A 428 39.16 -28.28 -2.63
N ASP A 429 38.98 -27.17 -3.34
CA ASP A 429 40.06 -26.42 -4.00
C ASP A 429 40.02 -24.93 -3.62
N VAL A 430 39.31 -24.09 -4.40
CA VAL A 430 39.21 -22.65 -4.12
C VAL A 430 37.81 -22.31 -3.65
N SER A 431 37.70 -22.02 -2.35
CA SER A 431 36.48 -21.49 -1.74
C SER A 431 36.33 -20.00 -2.03
N SER A 432 35.09 -19.51 -2.05
CA SER A 432 34.78 -18.12 -2.34
C SER A 432 33.80 -17.52 -1.33
N MET A 433 33.79 -16.19 -1.26
CA MET A 433 32.79 -15.44 -0.50
C MET A 433 32.52 -14.13 -1.23
N VAL A 434 31.25 -13.74 -1.28
CA VAL A 434 30.82 -12.41 -1.75
C VAL A 434 29.96 -11.77 -0.68
N ASP A 435 30.36 -10.58 -0.24
CA ASP A 435 29.63 -9.70 0.67
C ASP A 435 29.11 -8.48 -0.10
N ALA A 436 27.79 -8.35 -0.13
CA ALA A 436 27.14 -7.31 -0.91
C ALA A 436 25.98 -6.65 -0.15
N LEU A 437 25.65 -5.43 -0.57
CA LEU A 437 24.42 -4.76 -0.15
C LEU A 437 23.37 -4.84 -1.26
N ASN A 438 22.15 -5.22 -0.89
CA ASN A 438 21.02 -5.30 -1.79
C ASN A 438 20.55 -3.89 -2.23
N ARG A 439 20.26 -3.70 -3.51
CA ARG A 439 19.78 -2.42 -4.09
C ARG A 439 18.53 -2.57 -4.96
N GLY A 440 17.88 -3.73 -4.90
CA GLY A 440 16.69 -4.04 -5.71
C GLY A 440 16.97 -4.13 -7.22
N GLY A 441 16.05 -4.73 -7.97
CA GLY A 441 16.20 -4.81 -9.42
C GLY A 441 17.34 -5.73 -9.89
N GLY A 442 17.77 -6.71 -9.08
CA GLY A 442 18.93 -7.55 -9.38
C GLY A 442 20.30 -6.88 -9.15
N ARG A 443 20.30 -5.61 -8.71
CA ARG A 443 21.50 -4.77 -8.51
C ARG A 443 22.07 -4.95 -7.10
N LEU A 444 23.37 -4.73 -6.96
CA LEU A 444 24.07 -4.84 -5.68
C LEU A 444 25.25 -3.87 -5.57
N VAL A 445 25.67 -3.58 -4.33
CA VAL A 445 26.98 -2.97 -4.03
C VAL A 445 27.90 -4.10 -3.59
N LEU A 446 29.08 -4.24 -4.19
CA LEU A 446 30.11 -5.17 -3.69
C LEU A 446 30.93 -4.49 -2.58
N ARG A 447 30.84 -5.02 -1.36
CA ARG A 447 31.62 -4.55 -0.20
C ARG A 447 32.94 -5.27 -0.09
N ASN A 448 32.90 -6.60 -0.17
CA ASN A 448 34.06 -7.46 -0.04
C ASN A 448 33.84 -8.75 -0.84
N ALA A 449 34.93 -9.38 -1.26
CA ALA A 449 34.88 -10.72 -1.83
C ALA A 449 36.22 -11.44 -1.68
N SER A 450 36.18 -12.76 -1.48
CA SER A 450 37.34 -13.64 -1.56
C SER A 450 37.17 -14.63 -2.73
N PRO A 451 38.24 -14.92 -3.49
CA PRO A 451 39.64 -14.54 -3.26
C PRO A 451 40.00 -13.09 -3.64
N SER A 452 39.18 -12.39 -4.42
CA SER A 452 39.46 -11.01 -4.83
C SER A 452 38.19 -10.19 -5.15
N LEU A 453 38.09 -9.00 -4.56
CA LEU A 453 37.05 -8.01 -4.88
C LEU A 453 37.13 -7.50 -6.32
N GLU A 454 38.34 -7.36 -6.86
CA GLU A 454 38.54 -6.94 -8.25
C GLU A 454 38.04 -8.01 -9.23
N GLN A 455 38.33 -9.28 -8.93
CA GLN A 455 37.80 -10.40 -9.72
C GLN A 455 36.28 -10.48 -9.61
N ALA A 456 35.72 -10.26 -8.42
CA ALA A 456 34.26 -10.22 -8.24
C ALA A 456 33.60 -9.13 -9.12
N ARG A 457 34.22 -7.95 -9.22
CA ARG A 457 33.75 -6.87 -10.12
C ARG A 457 33.84 -7.26 -11.59
N LYS A 458 34.91 -7.94 -11.99
CA LYS A 458 35.08 -8.43 -13.37
C LYS A 458 34.03 -9.49 -13.73
N VAL A 459 33.82 -10.47 -12.84
CA VAL A 459 32.77 -11.49 -12.98
C VAL A 459 31.40 -10.85 -13.09
N ALA A 460 31.09 -9.87 -12.22
CA ALA A 460 29.81 -9.17 -12.27
C ALA A 460 29.59 -8.49 -13.65
N LEU A 461 30.60 -7.83 -14.19
CA LEU A 461 30.55 -7.22 -15.52
C LEU A 461 30.32 -8.25 -16.63
N GLU A 462 31.05 -9.36 -16.62
CA GLU A 462 30.91 -10.45 -17.60
C GLU A 462 29.53 -11.11 -17.57
N LEU A 463 28.93 -11.23 -16.39
CA LEU A 463 27.59 -11.77 -16.19
C LEU A 463 26.47 -10.75 -16.47
N GLY A 464 26.80 -9.49 -16.81
CA GLY A 464 25.84 -8.41 -16.99
C GLY A 464 25.13 -7.98 -15.70
N ILE A 465 25.75 -8.24 -14.54
CA ILE A 465 25.24 -7.86 -13.23
C ILE A 465 25.58 -6.39 -12.96
N VAL A 466 24.55 -5.59 -12.70
CA VAL A 466 24.71 -4.16 -12.43
C VAL A 466 25.21 -3.95 -10.99
N VAL A 467 26.48 -3.60 -10.86
CA VAL A 467 27.10 -3.15 -9.61
C VAL A 467 26.94 -1.64 -9.49
N VAL A 468 26.38 -1.17 -8.38
CA VAL A 468 26.25 0.26 -8.09
C VAL A 468 27.30 0.68 -7.05
N GLU A 469 27.71 1.94 -7.11
CA GLU A 469 28.58 2.56 -6.10
C GLU A 469 27.75 2.92 -4.84
N ASP A 470 28.35 2.83 -3.66
CA ASP A 470 27.65 3.23 -2.43
C ASP A 470 27.73 4.73 -2.23
N GLU A 471 26.73 5.47 -2.71
CA GLU A 471 26.66 6.93 -2.54
C GLU A 471 26.40 7.38 -1.08
N ARG A 472 26.22 6.44 -0.14
CA ARG A 472 25.88 6.78 1.26
C ARG A 472 27.08 6.99 2.20
N GLY A 473 28.30 6.65 1.79
CA GLY A 473 29.49 6.94 2.60
C GLY A 473 29.48 6.36 4.02
N GLU A 474 28.69 5.31 4.27
CA GLU A 474 28.70 4.57 5.53
C GLU A 474 29.58 3.34 5.32
N ALA A 475 30.81 3.41 5.86
CA ALA A 475 31.72 2.29 6.00
C ALA A 475 31.29 1.40 7.17
#